data_AF-A0A1Z9HE33-F1
#
_entry.id   AF-A0A1Z9HE33-F1
#
_cell.length_a   1.000
_cell.length_b   1.000
_cell.length_c   1.000
_cell.angle_alpha   90.00
_cell.angle_beta   90.00
_cell.angle_gamma   90.00
#
_symmetry.space_group_name_H-M   'P 1'
#
loop_
_entity.id
_entity.type
_entity.pdbx_description
1 polymer ?
#
loop_
_entity_poly.entity_id
_entity_poly.type
_entity_poly.pdbx_seq_one_letter_code
_entity_poly.pdbx_strand_id
1 'polypeptide(L)'
;MKIEKKALTFDDVLISPGYSEVLPKDTNLNTFVTKSLKINLPIVSAAMDTVTESKLAIAIAEEGGIGIIHKNLSPDLQAREVIKVKRFEAGVVKEPITISPE
;
A
#
# COMPACT_ATOMS: atom_id res chain seq x y z
N MET A 1 5.86 -24.14 -25.42
CA MET A 1 6.17 -22.69 -25.34
C MET A 1 7.67 -22.56 -25.57
N LYS A 2 8.11 -21.97 -26.69
CA LYS A 2 9.52 -21.80 -26.99
C LYS A 2 9.90 -20.40 -26.51
N ILE A 3 10.74 -20.30 -25.47
CA ILE A 3 11.22 -19.00 -24.99
C ILE A 3 12.21 -18.49 -26.03
N GLU A 4 11.83 -17.46 -26.80
CA GLU A 4 12.63 -16.92 -27.91
C GLU A 4 13.80 -16.03 -27.45
N LYS A 5 13.78 -15.54 -26.19
CA LYS A 5 14.81 -14.65 -25.63
C LYS A 5 15.15 -15.01 -24.20
N LYS A 6 16.42 -14.83 -23.82
CA LYS A 6 16.89 -15.01 -22.44
C LYS A 6 16.08 -14.13 -21.48
N ALA A 7 15.52 -14.74 -20.44
CA ALA A 7 14.85 -14.05 -19.34
C ALA A 7 15.78 -14.06 -18.12
N LEU A 8 15.72 -12.99 -17.32
CA LEU A 8 16.51 -12.83 -16.09
C LEU A 8 15.55 -12.67 -14.90
N THR A 9 15.88 -13.28 -13.77
CA THR A 9 15.26 -13.04 -12.46
C THR A 9 16.16 -12.17 -11.58
N PHE A 10 15.72 -11.84 -10.36
CA PHE A 10 16.47 -11.00 -9.41
C PHE A 10 17.87 -11.58 -9.11
N ASP A 11 17.99 -12.89 -8.97
CA ASP A 11 19.25 -13.56 -8.63
C ASP A 11 20.26 -13.62 -9.79
N ASP A 12 19.83 -13.31 -11.01
CA ASP A 12 20.71 -13.35 -12.19
C ASP A 12 21.55 -12.07 -12.36
N VAL A 13 21.27 -11.00 -11.60
CA VAL A 13 21.84 -9.68 -11.80
C VAL A 13 22.24 -8.98 -10.51
N LEU A 14 23.21 -8.07 -10.61
CA LEU A 14 23.60 -7.16 -9.54
C LEU A 14 23.58 -5.73 -10.07
N ILE A 15 23.30 -4.77 -9.19
CA ILE A 15 23.42 -3.35 -9.50
C ILE A 15 24.91 -2.98 -9.45
N SER A 16 25.46 -2.49 -10.57
CA SER A 16 26.82 -1.98 -10.60
C SER A 16 26.90 -0.68 -9.77
N PRO A 17 27.82 -0.56 -8.81
CA PRO A 17 28.03 0.69 -8.09
C PRO A 17 28.40 1.84 -9.03
N GLY A 18 27.96 3.05 -8.69
CA GLY A 18 28.33 4.30 -9.35
C GLY A 18 28.65 5.38 -8.32
N TYR A 19 29.32 6.45 -8.76
CA TYR A 19 29.56 7.61 -7.89
C TYR A 19 28.22 8.25 -7.47
N SER A 20 28.11 8.65 -6.21
CA SER A 20 26.91 9.29 -5.65
C SER A 20 27.31 10.40 -4.68
N GLU A 21 26.63 11.54 -4.80
CA GLU A 21 26.71 12.65 -3.84
C GLU A 21 25.52 12.63 -2.85
N VAL A 22 24.55 11.75 -3.08
CA VAL A 22 23.37 11.60 -2.24
C VAL A 22 23.64 10.56 -1.16
N LEU A 23 23.44 10.95 0.10
CA LEU A 23 23.48 10.02 1.23
C LEU A 23 22.18 9.20 1.28
N PRO A 24 22.21 7.94 1.76
CA PRO A 24 21.01 7.10 1.82
C PRO A 24 19.81 7.74 2.53
N LYS A 25 20.04 8.48 3.63
CA LYS A 25 18.99 9.18 4.39
C LYS A 25 18.33 10.34 3.64
N ASP A 26 19.00 10.88 2.62
CA ASP A 26 18.54 12.03 1.84
C ASP A 26 17.87 11.57 0.53
N THR A 27 17.69 10.27 0.34
CA THR A 27 17.00 9.71 -0.83
C THR A 27 15.49 9.94 -0.77
N ASN A 28 14.89 10.25 -1.91
CA ASN A 28 13.45 10.45 -2.01
C ASN A 28 12.75 9.15 -2.42
N LEU A 29 11.92 8.62 -1.51
CA LEU A 29 11.19 7.37 -1.70
C LEU A 29 9.77 7.57 -2.26
N ASN A 30 9.35 8.83 -2.45
CA ASN A 30 8.02 9.13 -2.96
C ASN A 30 7.82 8.55 -4.37
N THR A 31 6.69 7.90 -4.60
CA THR A 31 6.36 7.32 -5.92
C THR A 31 4.87 7.42 -6.23
N PHE A 32 4.51 7.13 -7.48
CA PHE A 32 3.14 7.10 -7.96
C PHE A 32 2.70 5.66 -8.24
N VAL A 33 1.65 5.20 -7.58
CA VAL A 33 1.02 3.89 -7.84
C VAL A 33 0.11 3.97 -9.07
N THR A 34 -0.54 5.12 -9.25
CA THR A 34 -1.34 5.44 -10.43
C THR A 34 -0.99 6.84 -10.89
N LYS A 35 -1.54 7.29 -12.02
CA LYS A 35 -1.34 8.66 -12.54
C LYS A 35 -1.69 9.77 -11.53
N SER A 36 -2.54 9.48 -10.55
CA SER A 36 -3.04 10.46 -9.58
C SER A 36 -2.76 10.10 -8.11
N LEU A 37 -2.26 8.89 -7.84
CA LEU A 37 -2.07 8.40 -6.47
C LEU A 37 -0.58 8.35 -6.12
N LYS A 38 -0.14 9.32 -5.32
CA LYS A 38 1.21 9.40 -4.76
C LYS A 38 1.26 8.74 -3.39
N ILE A 39 2.32 8.00 -3.11
CA ILE A 39 2.65 7.42 -1.80
C ILE A 39 4.07 7.84 -1.40
N ASN A 40 4.36 7.78 -0.10
CA ASN A 40 5.64 8.24 0.44
C ASN A 40 6.74 7.17 0.41
N LEU A 41 6.34 5.91 0.34
CA LEU A 41 7.22 4.74 0.31
C LEU A 41 6.78 3.79 -0.80
N PRO A 42 7.67 3.23 -1.64
CA PRO A 42 7.31 2.39 -2.78
C PRO A 42 6.98 0.95 -2.34
N ILE A 43 6.13 0.79 -1.32
CA ILE A 43 5.70 -0.49 -0.76
C ILE A 43 4.18 -0.61 -0.88
N VAL A 44 3.75 -1.74 -1.46
CA VAL A 44 2.34 -2.11 -1.65
C VAL A 44 2.14 -3.51 -1.10
N SER A 45 1.13 -3.71 -0.24
CA SER A 45 0.81 -5.06 0.23
C SER A 45 0.00 -5.85 -0.79
N ALA A 46 0.22 -7.17 -0.80
CA ALA A 46 -0.50 -8.08 -1.67
C ALA A 46 -1.99 -8.18 -1.29
N ALA A 47 -2.87 -8.22 -2.29
CA ALA A 47 -4.31 -8.37 -2.15
C ALA A 47 -4.71 -9.84 -1.84
N MET A 48 -4.18 -10.39 -0.76
CA MET A 48 -4.38 -11.77 -0.31
C MET A 48 -5.05 -11.81 1.06
N ASP A 49 -5.93 -12.78 1.27
CA ASP A 49 -6.70 -12.96 2.53
C ASP A 49 -5.81 -13.20 3.75
N THR A 50 -4.71 -13.91 3.57
CA THR A 50 -3.72 -14.15 4.62
C THR A 50 -2.76 -12.98 4.84
N VAL A 51 -2.87 -11.92 4.05
CA VAL A 51 -1.93 -10.79 4.08
C VAL A 51 -2.64 -9.50 4.49
N THR A 52 -3.62 -9.04 3.72
CA THR A 52 -4.11 -7.65 3.84
C THR A 52 -5.59 -7.54 4.12
N GLU A 53 -5.92 -7.29 5.38
CA GLU A 53 -7.18 -6.72 5.86
C GLU A 53 -6.95 -5.30 6.43
N SER A 54 -7.95 -4.69 7.08
CA SER A 54 -7.86 -3.30 7.55
C SER A 54 -6.66 -3.05 8.45
N LYS A 55 -6.29 -4.02 9.30
CA LYS A 55 -5.18 -3.88 10.25
C LYS A 55 -3.85 -3.63 9.55
N LEU A 56 -3.50 -4.46 8.56
CA LEU A 56 -2.24 -4.29 7.81
C LEU A 56 -2.31 -3.06 6.89
N ALA A 57 -3.48 -2.80 6.28
CA ALA A 57 -3.65 -1.65 5.42
C ALA A 57 -3.47 -0.32 6.16
N ILE A 58 -3.92 -0.23 7.41
CA ILE A 58 -3.66 0.92 8.30
C ILE A 58 -2.16 1.03 8.58
N ALA A 59 -1.53 -0.03 9.10
CA ALA A 59 -0.12 0.01 9.49
C ALA A 59 0.80 0.41 8.33
N ILE A 60 0.56 -0.14 7.13
CA ILE A 60 1.35 0.21 5.95
C ILE A 60 1.12 1.66 5.51
N ALA A 61 -0.11 2.16 5.63
CA ALA A 61 -0.42 3.55 5.30
C ALA A 61 0.25 4.53 6.27
N GLU A 62 0.31 4.20 7.57
CA GLU A 62 1.03 4.99 8.59
C GLU A 62 2.54 5.07 8.28
N GLU A 63 3.14 3.99 7.79
CA GLU A 63 4.54 3.96 7.31
C GLU A 63 4.74 4.63 5.93
N GLY A 64 3.67 5.13 5.31
CA GLY A 64 3.71 5.87 4.04
C GLY A 64 3.56 5.02 2.77
N GLY A 65 3.28 3.72 2.90
CA GLY A 65 2.94 2.82 1.80
C GLY A 65 1.43 2.77 1.50
N ILE A 66 0.98 1.70 0.85
CA ILE A 66 -0.46 1.44 0.63
C ILE A 66 -0.82 -0.04 0.78
N GLY A 67 -1.94 -0.31 1.46
CA GLY A 67 -2.51 -1.66 1.55
C GLY A 67 -3.65 -1.89 0.57
N ILE A 68 -3.68 -3.07 -0.07
CA ILE A 68 -4.79 -3.48 -0.94
C ILE A 68 -5.61 -4.58 -0.25
N ILE A 69 -6.84 -4.25 0.14
CA ILE A 69 -7.76 -5.23 0.75
C ILE A 69 -8.09 -6.32 -0.26
N HIS A 70 -7.91 -7.58 0.14
CA HIS A 70 -8.22 -8.73 -0.69
C HIS A 70 -9.73 -8.84 -1.02
N LYS A 71 -10.07 -9.68 -2.00
CA LYS A 71 -11.46 -9.88 -2.48
C LYS A 71 -12.14 -11.17 -1.98
N ASN A 72 -11.51 -11.90 -1.06
CA ASN A 72 -12.08 -13.12 -0.49
C ASN A 72 -13.07 -12.78 0.65
N LEU A 73 -13.96 -11.83 0.36
CA LEU A 73 -14.98 -11.26 1.24
C LEU A 73 -16.22 -10.98 0.39
N SER A 74 -17.39 -10.92 1.01
CA SER A 74 -18.54 -10.31 0.32
C SER A 74 -18.25 -8.81 0.06
N PRO A 75 -18.86 -8.20 -0.97
CA PRO A 75 -18.68 -6.77 -1.24
C PRO A 75 -18.95 -5.89 0.00
N ASP A 76 -19.96 -6.22 0.80
CA ASP A 76 -20.29 -5.50 2.03
C ASP A 76 -19.19 -5.59 3.09
N LEU A 77 -18.59 -6.78 3.25
CA LEU A 77 -17.50 -6.99 4.20
C LEU A 77 -16.22 -6.29 3.75
N GLN A 78 -15.89 -6.36 2.46
CA GLN A 78 -14.75 -5.63 1.91
C GLN A 78 -14.92 -4.11 2.09
N ALA A 79 -16.13 -3.59 1.85
CA ALA A 79 -16.43 -2.18 2.09
C ALA A 79 -16.25 -1.79 3.56
N ARG A 80 -16.64 -2.66 4.51
CA ARG A 80 -16.40 -2.43 5.96
C ARG A 80 -14.92 -2.38 6.30
N GLU A 81 -14.09 -3.25 5.73
CA GLU A 81 -12.64 -3.21 5.90
C GLU A 81 -12.06 -1.88 5.40
N VAL A 82 -12.49 -1.42 4.22
CA VAL A 82 -12.09 -0.11 3.67
C VAL A 82 -12.55 1.04 4.59
N ILE A 83 -13.78 1.00 5.10
CA ILE A 83 -14.31 2.03 6.02
C ILE A 83 -13.46 2.11 7.29
N LYS A 84 -13.03 0.97 7.86
CA LYS A 84 -12.14 0.95 9.04
C LYS A 84 -10.85 1.71 8.75
N VAL A 85 -10.21 1.44 7.61
CA VAL A 85 -8.97 2.15 7.19
C VAL A 85 -9.22 3.65 7.04
N LYS A 86 -10.29 4.05 6.34
CA LYS A 86 -10.58 5.47 6.07
C LYS A 86 -10.97 6.26 7.32
N ARG A 87 -11.53 5.61 8.35
CA ARG A 87 -11.93 6.24 9.62
C ARG A 87 -10.82 6.28 10.66
N PHE A 88 -9.76 5.48 10.52
CA PHE A 88 -8.71 5.34 11.52
C PHE A 88 -8.05 6.68 11.88
N GLU A 89 -7.78 7.53 10.88
CA GLU A 89 -7.11 8.83 11.09
C GLU A 89 -7.91 9.99 10.48
N ALA A 90 -9.25 9.93 10.59
CA ALA A 90 -10.09 11.02 10.12
C ALA A 90 -9.98 12.23 11.08
N GLY A 91 -9.07 13.17 10.79
CA GLY A 91 -8.92 14.42 11.55
C GLY A 91 -10.22 15.23 11.71
N VAL A 92 -11.17 15.08 10.78
CA VAL A 92 -12.57 15.51 10.93
C VAL A 92 -13.48 14.37 10.50
N VAL A 93 -14.32 13.87 11.42
CA VAL A 93 -15.27 12.79 11.16
C VAL A 93 -16.48 13.37 10.41
N LYS A 94 -16.58 13.11 9.09
CA LYS A 94 -17.71 13.57 8.25
C LYS A 94 -19.07 12.98 8.66
N GLU A 95 -19.09 11.79 9.27
CA GLU A 95 -20.30 11.07 9.67
C GLU A 95 -20.11 10.46 11.07
N PRO A 96 -20.23 11.27 12.14
CA PRO A 96 -20.09 10.77 13.49
C PRO A 96 -21.26 9.85 13.85
N ILE A 97 -20.99 8.86 14.68
CA ILE A 97 -22.07 8.10 15.33
C ILE A 97 -22.70 9.05 16.35
N THR A 98 -23.95 9.45 16.11
CA THR A 98 -24.72 10.27 17.04
C THR A 98 -25.69 9.40 17.83
N ILE A 99 -25.94 9.78 19.07
CA ILE A 99 -27.02 9.22 19.88
C ILE A 99 -28.10 10.29 20.06
N SER A 100 -29.36 9.87 19.98
CA SER A 100 -30.48 10.73 20.36
C SER A 100 -30.59 10.79 21.89
N PRO A 101 -31.20 11.83 22.48
CA PRO A 101 -31.34 11.96 23.93
C PRO A 101 -32.23 10.92 24.62
N GLU A 102 -32.96 10.10 23.84
CA GLU A 102 -33.88 9.06 24.30
C GLU A 102 -33.18 7.70 24.47
#